data_AF-A0AA86QC16-F1
#
_entry.id   AF-A0AA86QC16-F1
#
_cell.length_a   1.000
_cell.length_b   1.000
_cell.length_c   1.000
_cell.angle_alpha   90.00
_cell.angle_beta   90.00
_cell.angle_gamma   90.00
#
_symmetry.space_group_name_H-M   'P 1'
#
loop_
_entity.id
_entity.type
_entity.pdbx_description
1 polymer ?
#
loop_
_entity_poly.entity_id
_entity_poly.type
_entity_poly.pdbx_seq_one_letter_code
_entity_poly.pdbx_strand_id
1 'polypeptide(L)'
;MQSKQKQIYEQEMLQTYKRNVSNNALHINSDKQLTSIKFVEQINANELVIRLCQKVQLIEPPNNIKILKINNCQLKEISGIGSMKLIELDLSSNSVSDIQELKDLTELKILNLGYNSTPQKQLVDISPLSQLLNLQKLNLFRNYIQNIFPLQNLVNLTMLNLANNKISNIDVLKGMIHLQQLYLSQNMITHVYPLKFLKDLRDLDVMGNLIYNFKPIQKLQYFDKFLITWQKELSEEQMKVANRQSSVYEAQIIHEQMHAKLKNIKLLINIVKDNQNKLIGYLQTRQLAMTNQIISVYKKIQEQQNIFCQ
;
A
#
# COMPACT_ATOMS: atom_id res chain seq x y z
N MET A 1 37.25 -28.65 29.50
CA MET A 1 37.11 -29.30 28.18
C MET A 1 36.15 -28.56 27.26
N GLN A 2 34.97 -28.13 27.72
CA GLN A 2 33.98 -27.40 26.89
C GLN A 2 34.50 -26.07 26.28
N SER A 3 35.33 -25.29 26.98
CA SER A 3 35.85 -24.02 26.41
C SER A 3 36.87 -24.22 25.29
N LYS A 4 37.75 -25.24 25.40
CA LYS A 4 38.72 -25.57 24.33
C LYS A 4 38.04 -26.10 23.08
N GLN A 5 37.02 -26.95 23.22
CA GLN A 5 36.23 -27.43 22.08
C GLN A 5 35.46 -26.30 21.38
N LYS A 6 34.90 -25.36 22.15
CA LYS A 6 34.26 -24.15 21.61
C LYS A 6 35.24 -23.31 20.79
N GLN A 7 36.45 -23.11 21.31
CA GLN A 7 37.47 -22.30 20.66
C GLN A 7 38.00 -22.92 19.36
N ILE A 8 38.18 -24.25 19.32
CA ILE A 8 38.56 -24.98 18.10
C ILE A 8 37.46 -24.86 17.04
N TYR A 9 36.20 -25.06 17.43
CA TYR A 9 35.06 -24.94 16.52
C TYR A 9 34.96 -23.53 15.93
N GLU A 10 35.12 -22.49 16.74
CA GLU A 10 35.13 -21.09 16.27
C GLU A 10 36.25 -20.82 15.25
N GLN A 11 37.45 -21.39 15.47
CA GLN A 11 38.55 -21.26 14.52
C GLN A 11 38.31 -22.02 13.21
N GLU A 12 37.74 -23.22 13.26
CA GLU A 12 37.39 -24.00 12.06
C GLU A 12 36.31 -23.28 11.23
N MET A 13 35.31 -22.69 11.88
CA MET A 13 34.29 -21.86 11.24
C MET A 13 34.92 -20.63 10.60
N LEU A 14 35.79 -19.93 11.32
CA LEU A 14 36.51 -18.76 10.78
C LEU A 14 37.33 -19.11 9.54
N GLN A 15 38.08 -20.22 9.56
CA GLN A 15 38.86 -20.68 8.40
C GLN A 15 37.96 -21.05 7.22
N THR A 16 36.84 -21.73 7.49
CA THR A 16 35.84 -22.07 6.47
C THR A 16 35.27 -20.80 5.83
N TYR A 17 34.89 -19.82 6.64
CA TYR A 17 34.32 -18.56 6.13
C TYR A 17 35.33 -17.69 5.38
N LYS A 18 36.60 -17.64 5.82
CA LYS A 18 37.67 -16.97 5.06
C LYS A 18 37.80 -17.50 3.62
N ARG A 19 37.63 -18.81 3.42
CA ARG A 19 37.67 -19.42 2.08
C ARG A 19 36.45 -19.07 1.22
N ASN A 20 35.34 -18.72 1.85
CA ASN A 20 34.06 -18.46 1.19
C ASN A 20 33.79 -16.96 0.97
N VAL A 21 34.76 -16.10 1.26
CA VAL A 21 34.63 -14.66 1.00
C VAL A 21 34.97 -14.39 -0.45
N SER A 22 34.05 -13.72 -1.14
CA SER A 22 34.23 -13.32 -2.53
C SER A 22 33.81 -11.87 -2.67
N ASN A 23 34.59 -11.06 -3.38
CA ASN A 23 34.29 -9.64 -3.63
C ASN A 23 33.95 -8.83 -2.36
N ASN A 24 34.67 -9.08 -1.24
CA ASN A 24 34.41 -8.51 0.08
C ASN A 24 33.03 -8.84 0.70
N ALA A 25 32.29 -9.79 0.13
CA ALA A 25 31.05 -10.31 0.67
C ALA A 25 31.26 -11.68 1.32
N LEU A 26 30.70 -11.87 2.51
CA LEU A 26 30.63 -13.16 3.18
C LEU A 26 29.18 -13.67 3.14
N HIS A 27 29.00 -14.84 2.53
CA HIS A 27 27.72 -15.54 2.49
C HIS A 27 27.72 -16.72 3.45
N ILE A 28 26.73 -16.76 4.34
CA ILE A 28 26.52 -17.82 5.31
C ILE A 28 25.15 -18.41 5.06
N ASN A 29 25.13 -19.68 4.63
CA ASN A 29 23.94 -20.50 4.54
C ASN A 29 24.19 -21.71 5.43
N SER A 30 23.50 -21.79 6.56
CA SER A 30 23.82 -22.77 7.61
C SER A 30 22.59 -23.15 8.41
N ASP A 31 22.28 -24.44 8.44
CA ASP A 31 21.30 -25.05 9.34
C ASP A 31 21.72 -25.01 10.82
N LYS A 32 22.98 -24.67 11.10
CA LYS A 32 23.51 -24.56 12.47
C LYS A 32 23.17 -23.19 13.08
N GLN A 33 22.86 -23.18 14.38
CA GLN A 33 22.64 -21.94 15.14
C GLN A 33 23.89 -21.06 15.12
N LEU A 34 23.73 -19.79 14.73
CA LEU A 34 24.78 -18.77 14.74
C LEU A 34 24.49 -17.77 15.85
N THR A 35 25.12 -17.96 17.01
CA THR A 35 24.86 -17.16 18.21
C THR A 35 25.70 -15.89 18.30
N SER A 36 26.81 -15.79 17.56
CA SER A 36 27.61 -14.57 17.44
C SER A 36 28.22 -14.46 16.04
N ILE A 37 28.23 -13.23 15.50
CA ILE A 37 28.77 -12.90 14.17
C ILE A 37 29.98 -11.96 14.25
N LYS A 38 30.54 -11.72 15.44
CA LYS A 38 31.68 -10.80 15.64
C LYS A 38 32.92 -11.20 14.85
N PHE A 39 33.09 -12.50 14.59
CA PHE A 39 34.24 -13.03 13.84
C PHE A 39 34.40 -12.41 12.44
N VAL A 40 33.34 -11.81 11.89
CA VAL A 40 33.34 -11.16 10.56
C VAL A 40 34.32 -9.99 10.47
N GLU A 41 34.62 -9.30 11.57
CA GLU A 41 35.65 -8.24 11.61
C GLU A 41 37.02 -8.76 11.17
N GLN A 42 37.32 -10.03 11.45
CA GLN A 42 38.59 -10.68 11.12
C GLN A 42 38.68 -11.14 9.66
N ILE A 43 37.58 -11.01 8.92
CA ILE A 43 37.43 -11.49 7.54
C ILE A 43 37.49 -10.33 6.54
N ASN A 44 37.51 -9.07 7.00
CA ASN A 44 37.58 -7.85 6.18
C ASN A 44 36.49 -7.77 5.08
N ALA A 45 35.31 -8.33 5.36
CA ALA A 45 34.14 -8.20 4.52
C ALA A 45 33.43 -6.85 4.79
N ASN A 46 32.80 -6.27 3.76
CA ASN A 46 31.91 -5.10 3.87
C ASN A 46 30.43 -5.47 3.72
N GLU A 47 30.15 -6.65 3.15
CA GLU A 47 28.82 -7.24 3.03
C GLU A 47 28.77 -8.57 3.79
N LEU A 48 27.72 -8.72 4.59
CA LEU A 48 27.43 -9.96 5.31
C LEU A 48 26.00 -10.41 4.97
N VAL A 49 25.89 -11.61 4.40
CA VAL A 49 24.62 -12.21 4.03
C VAL A 49 24.45 -13.53 4.76
N ILE A 50 23.46 -13.60 5.63
CA ILE A 50 23.08 -14.78 6.39
C ILE A 50 21.67 -15.18 5.95
N ARG A 51 21.50 -16.43 5.52
CA ARG A 51 20.22 -16.95 5.05
C ARG A 51 19.94 -18.33 5.60
N LEU A 52 18.64 -18.64 5.75
CA LEU A 52 18.15 -19.99 6.05
C LEU A 52 18.76 -20.58 7.33
N CYS A 53 18.76 -19.80 8.42
CA CYS A 53 19.30 -20.27 9.70
C CYS A 53 18.18 -20.60 10.69
N GLN A 54 18.38 -21.63 11.51
CA GLN A 54 17.40 -21.98 12.54
C GLN A 54 17.24 -20.89 13.60
N LYS A 55 18.32 -20.22 13.98
CA LYS A 55 18.30 -19.09 14.91
C LYS A 55 19.59 -18.29 14.77
N VAL A 56 19.46 -16.96 14.69
CA VAL A 56 20.57 -16.01 14.76
C VAL A 56 20.37 -15.07 15.94
N GLN A 57 21.45 -14.77 16.65
CA GLN A 57 21.50 -13.68 17.62
C GLN A 57 22.56 -12.66 17.18
N LEU A 58 22.16 -11.40 17.13
CA LEU A 58 23.07 -10.27 16.95
C LEU A 58 23.66 -9.91 18.32
N ILE A 59 24.79 -10.52 18.65
CA ILE A 59 25.59 -10.14 19.82
C ILE A 59 26.91 -9.59 19.29
N GLU A 60 27.18 -8.33 19.61
CA GLU A 60 28.38 -7.59 19.17
C GLU A 60 28.53 -7.62 17.64
N PRO A 61 27.58 -7.01 16.89
CA PRO A 61 27.64 -7.01 15.44
C PRO A 61 28.90 -6.26 14.93
N PRO A 62 29.48 -6.70 13.80
CA PRO A 62 30.73 -6.16 13.28
C PRO A 62 30.58 -4.73 12.75
N ASN A 63 31.42 -3.79 13.20
CA ASN A 63 31.28 -2.36 12.84
C ASN A 63 31.73 -2.03 11.40
N ASN A 64 32.46 -2.92 10.73
CA ASN A 64 32.97 -2.71 9.36
C ASN A 64 31.95 -3.03 8.26
N ILE A 65 30.82 -3.66 8.60
CA ILE A 65 29.78 -4.03 7.65
C ILE A 65 28.93 -2.81 7.28
N LYS A 66 28.75 -2.62 5.97
CA LYS A 66 27.88 -1.60 5.38
C LYS A 66 26.61 -2.19 4.79
N ILE A 67 26.64 -3.46 4.39
CA ILE A 67 25.50 -4.19 3.84
C ILE A 67 25.27 -5.42 4.70
N LEU A 68 24.17 -5.42 5.46
CA LEU A 68 23.81 -6.54 6.31
C LEU A 68 22.48 -7.14 5.85
N LYS A 69 22.50 -8.44 5.51
CA LYS A 69 21.31 -9.19 5.11
C LYS A 69 21.20 -10.41 6.00
N ILE A 70 20.12 -10.51 6.76
CA ILE A 70 19.80 -11.65 7.61
C ILE A 70 18.38 -12.06 7.28
N ASN A 71 18.20 -13.11 6.47
CA ASN A 71 16.89 -13.51 5.95
C ASN A 71 16.52 -14.93 6.34
N ASN A 72 15.28 -15.12 6.81
CA ASN A 72 14.79 -16.45 7.19
C ASN A 72 15.69 -17.10 8.24
N CYS A 73 15.99 -16.35 9.30
CA CYS A 73 16.92 -16.75 10.36
C CYS A 73 16.28 -16.76 11.77
N GLN A 74 14.95 -16.61 11.85
CA GLN A 74 14.19 -16.48 13.09
C GLN A 74 14.72 -15.38 14.03
N LEU A 75 15.32 -14.33 13.46
CA LEU A 75 15.87 -13.21 14.24
C LEU A 75 14.74 -12.47 14.96
N LYS A 76 14.90 -12.22 16.25
CA LYS A 76 13.90 -11.53 17.09
C LYS A 76 14.38 -10.20 17.64
N GLU A 77 15.66 -10.13 17.95
CA GLU A 77 16.32 -9.01 18.59
C GLU A 77 17.47 -8.56 17.71
N ILE A 78 17.65 -7.25 17.62
CA ILE A 78 18.66 -6.59 16.79
C ILE A 78 19.63 -5.80 17.66
N SER A 79 19.89 -6.28 18.87
CA SER A 79 20.67 -5.56 19.87
C SER A 79 22.07 -5.18 19.38
N GLY A 80 22.43 -3.92 19.52
CA GLY A 80 23.71 -3.37 19.05
C GLY A 80 23.75 -3.04 17.57
N ILE A 81 22.66 -3.20 16.81
CA ILE A 81 22.64 -2.81 15.39
C ILE A 81 22.76 -1.28 15.26
N GLY A 82 22.27 -0.52 16.24
CA GLY A 82 22.29 0.94 16.20
C GLY A 82 23.69 1.57 16.18
N SER A 83 24.74 0.84 16.56
CA SER A 83 26.13 1.33 16.47
C SER A 83 26.76 1.14 15.09
N MET A 84 26.12 0.41 14.18
CA MET A 84 26.65 0.12 12.86
C MET A 84 26.44 1.30 11.89
N LYS A 85 27.27 1.40 10.85
CA LYS A 85 27.15 2.39 9.76
C LYS A 85 26.64 1.72 8.48
N LEU A 86 25.39 1.25 8.54
CA LEU A 86 24.77 0.50 7.46
C LEU A 86 24.22 1.42 6.35
N ILE A 87 24.45 1.03 5.11
CA ILE A 87 23.87 1.62 3.89
C ILE A 87 22.66 0.79 3.44
N GLU A 88 22.73 -0.52 3.59
CA GLU A 88 21.66 -1.46 3.26
C GLU A 88 21.47 -2.48 4.39
N LEU A 89 20.21 -2.64 4.79
CA LEU A 89 19.79 -3.58 5.82
C LEU A 89 18.58 -4.37 5.33
N ASP A 90 18.74 -5.69 5.25
CA ASP A 90 17.65 -6.61 4.98
C ASP A 90 17.48 -7.57 6.15
N LEU A 91 16.39 -7.42 6.90
CA LEU A 91 16.00 -8.31 7.99
C LEU A 91 14.68 -9.04 7.65
N SER A 92 14.36 -9.20 6.37
CA SER A 92 13.08 -9.78 5.97
C SER A 92 12.96 -11.26 6.30
N SER A 93 11.71 -11.72 6.47
CA SER A 93 11.38 -13.09 6.87
C SER A 93 11.99 -13.48 8.22
N ASN A 94 11.79 -12.65 9.23
CA ASN A 94 12.22 -12.92 10.61
C ASN A 94 11.06 -12.69 11.58
N SER A 95 11.35 -12.28 12.81
CA SER A 95 10.39 -11.98 13.87
C SER A 95 10.79 -10.70 14.62
N VAL A 96 11.43 -9.77 13.91
CA VAL A 96 11.92 -8.49 14.44
C VAL A 96 10.76 -7.50 14.53
N SER A 97 10.31 -7.24 15.74
CA SER A 97 9.11 -6.44 16.03
C SER A 97 9.42 -5.22 16.89
N ASP A 98 10.53 -5.26 17.62
CA ASP A 98 11.12 -4.07 18.23
C ASP A 98 12.25 -3.60 17.32
N ILE A 99 12.11 -2.37 16.81
CA ILE A 99 13.04 -1.76 15.87
C ILE A 99 13.60 -0.43 16.39
N GLN A 100 13.57 -0.19 17.71
CA GLN A 100 13.99 1.09 18.30
C GLN A 100 15.42 1.51 17.93
N GLU A 101 16.34 0.55 17.83
CA GLU A 101 17.74 0.82 17.46
C GLU A 101 17.91 1.28 16.01
N LEU A 102 16.93 1.04 15.13
CA LEU A 102 17.05 1.46 13.73
C LEU A 102 17.10 2.98 13.58
N LYS A 103 16.61 3.75 14.56
CA LYS A 103 16.63 5.23 14.52
C LYS A 103 18.05 5.81 14.37
N ASP A 104 19.06 5.07 14.81
CA ASP A 104 20.45 5.52 14.83
C ASP A 104 21.18 5.25 13.48
N LEU A 105 20.58 4.44 12.59
CA LEU A 105 21.12 4.08 11.27
C LEU A 105 20.91 5.18 10.21
N THR A 106 21.32 6.41 10.51
CA THR A 106 21.02 7.60 9.68
C THR A 106 21.64 7.59 8.27
N GLU A 107 22.63 6.74 8.01
CA GLU A 107 23.25 6.55 6.68
C GLU A 107 22.46 5.59 5.77
N LEU A 108 21.41 4.94 6.29
CA LEU A 108 20.69 3.87 5.62
C LEU A 108 19.90 4.39 4.39
N LYS A 109 20.09 3.71 3.25
CA LYS A 109 19.42 4.01 1.98
C LYS A 109 18.40 2.94 1.59
N ILE A 110 18.64 1.70 1.98
CA ILE A 110 17.79 0.55 1.65
C ILE A 110 17.46 -0.19 2.94
N LEU A 111 16.16 -0.33 3.22
CA LEU A 111 15.67 -1.08 4.37
C LEU A 111 14.59 -2.06 3.95
N ASN A 112 14.76 -3.33 4.32
CA ASN A 112 13.76 -4.37 4.15
C ASN A 112 13.44 -5.03 5.49
N LEU A 113 12.22 -4.81 5.98
CA LEU A 113 11.63 -5.45 7.17
C LEU A 113 10.38 -6.27 6.81
N GLY A 114 10.23 -6.68 5.55
CA GLY A 114 9.10 -7.49 5.13
C GLY A 114 9.01 -8.82 5.90
N TYR A 115 7.80 -9.31 6.16
CA TYR A 115 7.58 -10.58 6.87
C TYR A 115 8.26 -10.65 8.25
N ASN A 116 8.02 -9.67 9.13
CA ASN A 116 8.58 -9.67 10.49
C ASN A 116 7.53 -9.88 11.60
N SER A 117 6.26 -10.02 11.21
CA SER A 117 5.18 -10.26 12.14
C SER A 117 4.81 -11.74 12.25
N THR A 118 4.71 -12.22 13.48
CA THR A 118 4.26 -13.58 13.82
C THR A 118 2.91 -13.52 14.56
N PRO A 119 2.24 -14.67 14.77
CA PRO A 119 1.05 -14.72 15.63
C PRO A 119 1.32 -14.23 17.06
N GLN A 120 2.55 -14.35 17.56
CA GLN A 120 2.92 -13.98 18.93
C GLN A 120 3.40 -12.53 19.06
N LYS A 121 4.04 -11.98 18.03
CA LYS A 121 4.58 -10.61 18.08
C LYS A 121 4.53 -9.96 16.71
N GLN A 122 3.97 -8.76 16.67
CA GLN A 122 3.68 -8.04 15.44
C GLN A 122 4.54 -6.79 15.35
N LEU A 123 5.07 -6.49 14.16
CA LEU A 123 5.66 -5.19 13.86
C LEU A 123 4.51 -4.23 13.53
N VAL A 124 4.22 -3.32 14.46
CA VAL A 124 3.12 -2.34 14.36
C VAL A 124 3.66 -0.91 14.40
N ASP A 125 4.59 -0.63 15.33
CA ASP A 125 5.20 0.69 15.47
C ASP A 125 6.42 0.84 14.57
N ILE A 126 6.40 1.87 13.73
CA ILE A 126 7.49 2.25 12.84
C ILE A 126 8.04 3.65 13.14
N SER A 127 7.73 4.22 14.31
CA SER A 127 8.25 5.51 14.78
C SER A 127 9.78 5.66 14.69
N PRO A 128 10.61 4.61 14.91
CA PRO A 128 12.06 4.72 14.79
C PRO A 128 12.54 5.07 13.37
N LEU A 129 11.73 4.82 12.35
CA LEU A 129 12.11 5.10 10.95
C LEU A 129 12.04 6.60 10.61
N SER A 130 11.43 7.43 11.46
CA SER A 130 11.15 8.85 11.16
C SER A 130 12.37 9.73 10.92
N GLN A 131 13.54 9.31 11.41
CA GLN A 131 14.80 10.04 11.27
C GLN A 131 15.70 9.51 10.13
N LEU A 132 15.27 8.47 9.41
CA LEU A 132 16.06 7.83 8.37
C LEU A 132 15.92 8.56 7.02
N LEU A 133 16.23 9.85 7.01
CA LEU A 133 15.96 10.79 5.92
C LEU A 133 16.67 10.43 4.59
N ASN A 134 17.72 9.61 4.66
CA ASN A 134 18.46 9.12 3.50
C ASN A 134 17.84 7.89 2.82
N LEU A 135 16.74 7.35 3.37
CA LEU A 135 16.07 6.18 2.79
C LEU A 135 15.55 6.47 1.38
N GLN A 136 15.89 5.57 0.47
CA GLN A 136 15.49 5.58 -0.93
C GLN A 136 14.56 4.40 -1.27
N LYS A 137 14.74 3.27 -0.58
CA LYS A 137 13.91 2.07 -0.76
C LYS A 137 13.51 1.51 0.60
N LEU A 138 12.22 1.34 0.80
CA LEU A 138 11.66 0.83 2.05
C LEU A 138 10.64 -0.28 1.77
N ASN A 139 10.90 -1.47 2.29
CA ASN A 139 9.98 -2.60 2.23
C ASN A 139 9.51 -2.98 3.63
N LEU A 140 8.20 -2.83 3.86
CA LEU A 140 7.48 -3.16 5.09
C LEU A 140 6.34 -4.17 4.83
N PHE A 141 6.43 -4.90 3.72
CA PHE A 141 5.43 -5.86 3.26
C PHE A 141 5.08 -6.90 4.32
N ARG A 142 3.79 -7.23 4.44
CA ARG A 142 3.27 -8.31 5.30
C ARG A 142 3.65 -8.13 6.78
N ASN A 143 3.19 -7.02 7.35
CA ASN A 143 3.26 -6.72 8.79
C ASN A 143 1.85 -6.33 9.30
N TYR A 144 1.76 -5.69 10.48
CA TYR A 144 0.48 -5.23 11.05
C TYR A 144 0.46 -3.71 11.23
N ILE A 145 1.13 -3.00 10.34
CA ILE A 145 1.26 -1.55 10.41
C ILE A 145 -0.09 -0.91 10.08
N GLN A 146 -0.51 0.06 10.89
CA GLN A 146 -1.73 0.85 10.68
C GLN A 146 -1.41 2.32 10.44
N ASN A 147 -0.48 2.86 11.24
CA ASN A 147 -0.08 4.26 11.19
C ASN A 147 1.24 4.41 10.44
N ILE A 148 1.21 5.15 9.34
CA ILE A 148 2.39 5.47 8.53
C ILE A 148 2.84 6.95 8.65
N PHE A 149 2.31 7.70 9.62
CA PHE A 149 2.76 9.06 9.93
C PHE A 149 4.27 9.21 10.14
N PRO A 150 4.98 8.26 10.77
CA PRO A 150 6.44 8.34 10.89
C PRO A 150 7.19 8.51 9.56
N LEU A 151 6.58 8.10 8.43
CA LEU A 151 7.21 8.18 7.10
C LEU A 151 7.13 9.58 6.46
N GLN A 152 6.40 10.54 7.06
CA GLN A 152 6.06 11.83 6.42
C GLN A 152 7.26 12.63 5.87
N ASN A 153 8.44 12.50 6.49
CA ASN A 153 9.63 13.25 6.12
C ASN A 153 10.59 12.46 5.22
N LEU A 154 10.27 11.21 4.87
CA LEU A 154 11.10 10.36 4.02
C LEU A 154 10.89 10.68 2.53
N VAL A 155 11.11 11.94 2.17
CA VAL A 155 10.82 12.49 0.84
C VAL A 155 11.72 11.93 -0.26
N ASN A 156 12.86 11.34 0.10
CA ASN A 156 13.82 10.72 -0.82
C ASN A 156 13.43 9.30 -1.27
N LEU A 157 12.29 8.76 -0.78
CA LEU A 157 11.83 7.44 -1.18
C LEU A 157 11.47 7.40 -2.67
N THR A 158 12.04 6.42 -3.36
CA THR A 158 11.76 6.06 -4.75
C THR A 158 10.95 4.78 -4.86
N MET A 159 11.08 3.89 -3.87
CA MET A 159 10.29 2.67 -3.73
C MET A 159 9.77 2.52 -2.31
N LEU A 160 8.47 2.28 -2.18
CA LEU A 160 7.80 1.99 -0.92
C LEU A 160 6.85 0.81 -1.08
N ASN A 161 7.11 -0.27 -0.33
CA ASN A 161 6.23 -1.41 -0.24
C ASN A 161 5.60 -1.50 1.15
N LEU A 162 4.30 -1.29 1.21
CA LEU A 162 3.43 -1.34 2.39
C LEU A 162 2.32 -2.37 2.22
N ALA A 163 2.39 -3.25 1.21
CA ALA A 163 1.34 -4.21 0.94
C ALA A 163 1.14 -5.19 2.11
N ASN A 164 -0.07 -5.73 2.22
CA ASN A 164 -0.49 -6.69 3.25
C ASN A 164 -0.25 -6.17 4.68
N ASN A 165 -0.80 -5.00 4.97
CA ASN A 165 -0.79 -4.36 6.28
C ASN A 165 -2.23 -4.04 6.70
N LYS A 166 -2.41 -3.07 7.61
CA LYS A 166 -3.70 -2.63 8.13
C LYS A 166 -3.88 -1.12 7.95
N ILE A 167 -3.35 -0.56 6.87
CA ILE A 167 -3.33 0.88 6.61
C ILE A 167 -4.65 1.32 6.01
N SER A 168 -5.23 2.40 6.51
CA SER A 168 -6.44 3.03 5.96
C SER A 168 -6.21 4.47 5.52
N ASN A 169 -5.33 5.21 6.22
CA ASN A 169 -4.97 6.58 5.88
C ASN A 169 -3.60 6.63 5.19
N ILE A 170 -3.55 7.22 4.00
CA ILE A 170 -2.35 7.41 3.18
C ILE A 170 -2.01 8.89 2.89
N ASP A 171 -2.56 9.83 3.67
CA ASP A 171 -2.35 11.27 3.47
C ASP A 171 -0.89 11.70 3.55
N VAL A 172 -0.09 10.95 4.33
CA VAL A 172 1.35 11.14 4.49
C VAL A 172 2.11 11.00 3.17
N LEU A 173 1.56 10.26 2.19
CA LEU A 173 2.21 10.02 0.91
C LEU A 173 2.20 11.25 0.01
N LYS A 174 1.36 12.27 0.27
CA LYS A 174 1.23 13.46 -0.59
C LYS A 174 2.55 14.19 -0.86
N GLY A 175 3.50 14.11 0.06
CA GLY A 175 4.80 14.79 -0.01
C GLY A 175 5.93 13.95 -0.63
N MET A 176 5.69 12.66 -0.90
CA MET A 176 6.72 11.73 -1.39
C MET A 176 6.86 11.80 -2.91
N ILE A 177 7.09 13.00 -3.44
CA ILE A 177 7.00 13.32 -4.87
C ILE A 177 7.98 12.54 -5.77
N HIS A 178 9.02 11.94 -5.19
CA HIS A 178 10.01 11.12 -5.89
C HIS A 178 9.65 9.63 -5.96
N LEU A 179 8.52 9.22 -5.39
CA LEU A 179 8.07 7.82 -5.47
C LEU A 179 7.83 7.40 -6.92
N GLN A 180 8.49 6.31 -7.31
CA GLN A 180 8.36 5.68 -8.62
C GLN A 180 7.62 4.35 -8.54
N GLN A 181 7.77 3.65 -7.41
CA GLN A 181 7.15 2.35 -7.13
C GLN A 181 6.43 2.39 -5.78
N LEU A 182 5.12 2.12 -5.78
CA LEU A 182 4.29 2.14 -4.59
C LEU A 182 3.38 0.91 -4.54
N TYR A 183 3.59 0.06 -3.54
CA TYR A 183 2.78 -1.14 -3.34
C TYR A 183 1.98 -0.99 -2.04
N LEU A 184 0.66 -0.95 -2.17
CA LEU A 184 -0.31 -0.73 -1.09
C LEU A 184 -1.39 -1.81 -1.07
N SER A 185 -1.25 -2.90 -1.83
CA SER A 185 -2.26 -3.95 -1.89
C SER A 185 -2.56 -4.59 -0.54
N GLN A 186 -3.75 -5.19 -0.40
CA GLN A 186 -4.20 -5.88 0.79
C GLN A 186 -4.10 -5.00 2.05
N ASN A 187 -4.73 -3.83 1.98
CA ASN A 187 -4.86 -2.87 3.07
C ASN A 187 -6.34 -2.46 3.22
N MET A 188 -6.64 -1.42 3.98
CA MET A 188 -7.99 -0.91 4.25
C MET A 188 -8.20 0.50 3.69
N ILE A 189 -7.55 0.83 2.58
CA ILE A 189 -7.58 2.18 1.98
C ILE A 189 -8.90 2.37 1.26
N THR A 190 -9.53 3.53 1.45
CA THR A 190 -10.81 3.87 0.81
C THR A 190 -10.69 4.98 -0.25
N HIS A 191 -9.64 5.79 -0.19
CA HIS A 191 -9.43 6.90 -1.11
C HIS A 191 -7.97 7.05 -1.54
N VAL A 192 -7.77 7.47 -2.79
CA VAL A 192 -6.45 7.65 -3.41
C VAL A 192 -6.08 9.11 -3.69
N TYR A 193 -6.77 10.06 -3.05
CA TYR A 193 -6.50 11.49 -3.26
C TYR A 193 -5.02 11.89 -3.07
N PRO A 194 -4.29 11.41 -2.03
CA PRO A 194 -2.89 11.74 -1.84
C PRO A 194 -1.98 11.31 -3.00
N LEU A 195 -2.36 10.27 -3.74
CA LEU A 195 -1.56 9.73 -4.85
C LEU A 195 -1.53 10.68 -6.07
N LYS A 196 -2.48 11.62 -6.18
CA LYS A 196 -2.52 12.63 -7.25
C LYS A 196 -1.24 13.47 -7.35
N PHE A 197 -0.51 13.61 -6.24
CA PHE A 197 0.72 14.42 -6.17
C PHE A 197 1.98 13.66 -6.61
N LEU A 198 1.90 12.34 -6.76
CA LEU A 198 3.03 11.47 -7.09
C LEU A 198 3.27 11.41 -8.60
N LYS A 199 3.82 12.50 -9.15
CA LYS A 199 4.00 12.68 -10.60
C LYS A 199 5.01 11.71 -11.22
N ASP A 200 5.99 11.27 -10.44
CA ASP A 200 7.05 10.34 -10.87
C ASP A 200 6.64 8.88 -10.75
N LEU A 201 5.44 8.59 -10.23
CA LEU A 201 4.97 7.23 -10.02
C LEU A 201 4.80 6.51 -11.37
N ARG A 202 5.25 5.26 -11.43
CA ARG A 202 5.27 4.43 -12.66
C ARG A 202 4.74 3.03 -12.42
N ASP A 203 4.77 2.59 -11.16
CA ASP A 203 4.26 1.31 -10.71
C ASP A 203 3.44 1.52 -9.45
N LEU A 204 2.18 1.08 -9.51
CA LEU A 204 1.20 1.24 -8.44
C LEU A 204 0.40 -0.05 -8.30
N ASP A 205 0.46 -0.63 -7.11
CA ASP A 205 -0.45 -1.70 -6.71
C ASP A 205 -1.31 -1.25 -5.54
N VAL A 206 -2.63 -1.30 -5.72
CA VAL A 206 -3.63 -0.99 -4.69
C VAL A 206 -4.70 -2.08 -4.58
N MET A 207 -4.42 -3.27 -5.10
CA MET A 207 -5.37 -4.40 -5.11
C MET A 207 -5.80 -4.81 -3.70
N GLY A 208 -6.99 -5.38 -3.53
CA GLY A 208 -7.47 -5.80 -2.21
C GLY A 208 -7.59 -4.66 -1.20
N ASN A 209 -7.95 -3.45 -1.66
CA ASN A 209 -8.36 -2.31 -0.83
C ASN A 209 -9.87 -2.04 -1.01
N LEU A 210 -10.38 -1.01 -0.33
CA LEU A 210 -11.78 -0.59 -0.35
C LEU A 210 -11.99 0.70 -1.18
N ILE A 211 -11.21 0.85 -2.25
CA ILE A 211 -11.20 2.08 -3.07
C ILE A 211 -12.40 2.09 -4.01
N TYR A 212 -13.22 3.13 -3.92
CA TYR A 212 -14.43 3.30 -4.74
C TYR A 212 -14.30 4.39 -5.82
N ASN A 213 -13.22 5.18 -5.81
CA ASN A 213 -13.05 6.31 -6.72
C ASN A 213 -11.58 6.56 -7.09
N PHE A 214 -11.26 6.32 -8.36
CA PHE A 214 -9.94 6.54 -8.95
C PHE A 214 -9.79 7.89 -9.69
N LYS A 215 -10.81 8.74 -9.73
CA LYS A 215 -10.74 10.08 -10.37
C LYS A 215 -9.50 10.90 -9.96
N PRO A 216 -9.03 10.89 -8.70
CA PRO A 216 -7.86 11.68 -8.32
C PRO A 216 -6.58 11.33 -9.09
N ILE A 217 -6.43 10.08 -9.52
CA ILE A 217 -5.22 9.58 -10.19
C ILE A 217 -5.39 9.42 -11.71
N GLN A 218 -6.57 9.72 -12.27
CA GLN A 218 -6.90 9.51 -13.68
C GLN A 218 -5.98 10.29 -14.64
N LYS A 219 -5.39 11.41 -14.19
CA LYS A 219 -4.50 12.26 -15.00
C LYS A 219 -3.02 11.88 -14.90
N LEU A 220 -2.68 10.87 -14.12
CA LEU A 220 -1.29 10.44 -14.01
C LEU A 220 -0.90 9.70 -15.29
N GLN A 221 0.31 9.96 -15.78
CA GLN A 221 0.82 9.42 -17.06
C GLN A 221 0.76 7.90 -17.16
N TYR A 222 0.79 7.20 -16.03
CA TYR A 222 0.79 5.73 -15.95
C TYR A 222 -0.62 5.14 -15.74
N PHE A 223 -1.66 5.96 -15.64
CA PHE A 223 -3.00 5.53 -15.25
C PHE A 223 -3.59 4.47 -16.18
N ASP A 224 -3.40 4.59 -17.50
CA ASP A 224 -3.92 3.61 -18.47
C ASP A 224 -3.30 2.23 -18.27
N LYS A 225 -1.97 2.18 -18.05
CA LYS A 225 -1.25 0.94 -17.74
C LYS A 225 -1.76 0.34 -16.42
N PHE A 226 -1.92 1.17 -15.39
CA PHE A 226 -2.49 0.76 -14.10
C PHE A 226 -3.88 0.16 -14.27
N LEU A 227 -4.77 0.82 -15.02
CA LEU A 227 -6.15 0.39 -15.21
C LEU A 227 -6.23 -0.98 -15.93
N ILE A 228 -5.39 -1.19 -16.93
CA ILE A 228 -5.30 -2.49 -17.64
C ILE A 228 -4.85 -3.59 -16.68
N THR A 229 -3.81 -3.37 -15.88
CA THR A 229 -3.33 -4.35 -14.90
C THR A 229 -4.40 -4.66 -13.87
N TRP A 230 -5.02 -3.62 -13.30
CA TRP A 230 -6.08 -3.74 -12.30
C TRP A 230 -7.28 -4.55 -12.82
N GLN A 231 -7.72 -4.30 -14.07
CA GLN A 231 -8.81 -5.05 -14.70
C GLN A 231 -8.45 -6.52 -14.97
N LYS A 232 -7.21 -6.80 -15.42
CA LYS A 232 -6.75 -8.17 -15.64
C LYS A 232 -6.72 -8.97 -14.35
N GLU A 233 -6.17 -8.39 -13.29
CA GLU A 233 -6.06 -9.07 -11.99
C GLU A 233 -7.42 -9.31 -11.35
N LEU A 234 -8.36 -8.35 -11.44
CA LEU A 234 -9.77 -8.56 -11.08
C LEU A 234 -10.36 -9.77 -11.82
N SER A 235 -10.10 -9.88 -13.12
CA SER A 235 -10.62 -10.98 -13.94
C SER A 235 -9.99 -12.32 -13.53
N GLU A 236 -8.69 -12.34 -13.22
CA GLU A 236 -7.98 -13.54 -12.76
C GLU A 236 -8.38 -13.97 -11.34
N GLU A 237 -8.60 -13.03 -10.42
CA GLU A 237 -9.13 -13.32 -9.09
C GLU A 237 -10.56 -13.86 -9.18
N GLN A 238 -11.41 -13.26 -10.01
CA GLN A 238 -12.75 -13.77 -10.30
C GLN A 238 -12.70 -15.21 -10.84
N MET A 239 -11.76 -15.51 -11.75
CA MET A 239 -11.54 -16.87 -12.27
C MET A 239 -11.02 -17.85 -11.20
N LYS A 240 -10.10 -17.42 -10.32
CA LYS A 240 -9.57 -18.27 -9.23
C LYS A 240 -10.63 -18.56 -8.17
N VAL A 241 -11.52 -17.61 -7.89
CA VAL A 241 -12.62 -17.77 -6.92
C VAL A 241 -13.75 -18.63 -7.49
N ALA A 242 -14.10 -18.45 -8.77
CA ALA A 242 -15.02 -19.36 -9.49
C ALA A 242 -14.56 -20.83 -9.42
N ASN A 243 -13.25 -21.06 -9.42
CA ASN A 243 -12.66 -22.39 -9.27
C ASN A 243 -12.55 -22.91 -7.82
N ARG A 244 -12.85 -22.09 -6.79
CA ARG A 244 -12.63 -22.48 -5.39
C ARG A 244 -13.89 -22.59 -4.54
N GLN A 245 -14.95 -21.80 -4.74
CA GLN A 245 -16.16 -21.88 -3.89
C GLN A 245 -17.43 -21.41 -4.62
N SER A 246 -18.30 -22.36 -4.97
CA SER A 246 -19.49 -22.15 -5.83
C SER A 246 -20.72 -21.52 -5.16
N SER A 247 -20.79 -21.28 -3.84
CA SER A 247 -22.07 -20.88 -3.22
C SER A 247 -22.08 -19.60 -2.37
N VAL A 248 -20.95 -19.21 -1.76
CA VAL A 248 -20.91 -17.98 -0.92
C VAL A 248 -20.55 -16.74 -1.75
N TYR A 249 -19.75 -16.92 -2.80
CA TYR A 249 -19.28 -15.82 -3.65
C TYR A 249 -20.33 -15.31 -4.64
N GLU A 250 -21.20 -16.21 -5.12
CA GLU A 250 -22.35 -15.84 -5.97
C GLU A 250 -23.28 -14.86 -5.24
N ALA A 251 -23.50 -15.05 -3.93
CA ALA A 251 -24.34 -14.15 -3.13
C ALA A 251 -23.76 -12.73 -3.00
N GLN A 252 -22.43 -12.59 -2.92
CA GLN A 252 -21.77 -11.30 -2.75
C GLN A 252 -21.68 -10.51 -4.07
N ILE A 253 -21.47 -11.21 -5.19
CA ILE A 253 -21.57 -10.61 -6.54
C ILE A 253 -23.01 -10.18 -6.84
N ILE A 254 -24.01 -11.00 -6.50
CA ILE A 254 -25.43 -10.64 -6.64
C ILE A 254 -25.74 -9.39 -5.81
N HIS A 255 -25.19 -9.28 -4.59
CA HIS A 255 -25.37 -8.10 -3.73
C HIS A 255 -24.80 -6.82 -4.36
N GLU A 256 -23.58 -6.84 -4.89
CA GLU A 256 -22.97 -5.67 -5.52
C GLU A 256 -23.65 -5.30 -6.85
N GLN A 257 -24.03 -6.29 -7.66
CA GLN A 257 -24.80 -6.06 -8.90
C GLN A 257 -26.20 -5.50 -8.60
N MET A 258 -26.86 -5.96 -7.53
CA MET A 258 -28.13 -5.39 -7.06
C MET A 258 -27.97 -3.94 -6.61
N HIS A 259 -26.90 -3.61 -5.87
CA HIS A 259 -26.62 -2.23 -5.48
C HIS A 259 -26.40 -1.31 -6.67
N ALA A 260 -25.69 -1.77 -7.70
CA ALA A 260 -25.50 -1.02 -8.95
C ALA A 260 -26.83 -0.83 -9.71
N LYS A 261 -27.67 -1.87 -9.83
CA LYS A 261 -29.00 -1.78 -10.45
C LYS A 261 -29.93 -0.84 -9.69
N LEU A 262 -29.93 -0.86 -8.36
CA LEU A 262 -30.71 0.05 -7.51
C LEU A 262 -30.30 1.52 -7.72
N LYS A 263 -29.01 1.79 -7.93
CA LYS A 263 -28.51 3.13 -8.26
C LYS A 263 -29.04 3.63 -9.61
N ASN A 264 -29.10 2.75 -10.61
CA ASN A 264 -29.66 3.08 -11.93
C ASN A 264 -31.18 3.29 -11.89
N ILE A 265 -31.91 2.49 -11.10
CA ILE A 265 -33.36 2.68 -10.89
C ILE A 265 -33.65 4.03 -10.23
N LYS A 266 -32.85 4.43 -9.22
CA LYS A 266 -32.99 5.77 -8.59
C LYS A 266 -32.76 6.90 -9.61
N LEU A 267 -31.80 6.75 -10.52
CA LEU A 267 -31.56 7.72 -11.59
C LEU A 267 -32.76 7.82 -12.54
N LEU A 268 -33.32 6.67 -12.96
CA LEU A 268 -34.51 6.63 -13.82
C LEU A 268 -35.74 7.25 -13.17
N ILE A 269 -35.96 7.01 -11.87
CA ILE A 269 -37.06 7.64 -11.11
C ILE A 269 -36.93 9.17 -11.13
N ASN A 270 -35.71 9.70 -10.97
CA ASN A 270 -35.48 11.15 -11.04
C ASN A 270 -35.77 11.70 -12.44
N ILE A 271 -35.34 11.01 -13.50
CA ILE A 271 -35.64 11.40 -14.89
C ILE A 271 -37.14 11.41 -15.16
N VAL A 272 -37.88 10.41 -14.69
CA VAL A 272 -39.35 10.34 -14.85
C VAL A 272 -40.03 11.50 -14.12
N LYS A 273 -39.60 11.81 -12.88
CA LYS A 273 -40.13 12.96 -12.13
C LYS A 273 -39.89 14.29 -12.85
N ASP A 274 -38.69 14.49 -13.39
CA ASP A 274 -38.36 15.71 -14.14
C ASP A 274 -39.23 15.85 -15.40
N ASN A 275 -39.47 14.74 -16.12
CA ASN A 275 -40.33 14.74 -17.29
C ASN A 275 -41.81 14.98 -16.95
N GLN A 276 -42.30 14.42 -15.84
CA GLN A 276 -43.65 14.71 -15.34
C GLN A 276 -43.81 16.20 -15.01
N ASN A 277 -42.84 16.79 -14.31
CA ASN A 277 -42.86 18.22 -13.98
C ASN A 277 -42.87 19.10 -15.23
N LYS A 278 -42.07 18.75 -16.25
CA LYS A 278 -42.08 19.45 -17.55
C LYS A 278 -43.42 19.35 -18.26
N LEU A 279 -44.05 18.16 -18.27
CA LEU A 279 -45.35 17.96 -18.88
C LEU A 279 -46.45 18.76 -18.17
N ILE A 280 -46.44 18.76 -16.83
CA ILE A 280 -47.36 19.57 -16.02
C ILE A 280 -47.22 21.05 -16.38
N GLY A 281 -45.99 21.57 -16.42
CA GLY A 281 -45.73 22.96 -16.80
C GLY A 281 -46.22 23.31 -18.21
N TYR A 282 -46.02 22.41 -19.18
CA TYR A 282 -46.54 22.58 -20.54
C TYR A 282 -48.07 22.63 -20.58
N LEU A 283 -48.75 21.71 -19.89
CA LEU A 283 -50.21 21.67 -19.83
C LEU A 283 -50.79 22.92 -19.16
N GLN A 284 -50.19 23.39 -18.05
CA GLN A 284 -50.59 24.63 -17.38
C GLN A 284 -50.44 25.85 -18.31
N THR A 285 -49.32 25.94 -19.04
CA THR A 285 -49.08 27.02 -20.01
C THR A 285 -50.11 27.02 -21.13
N ARG A 286 -50.44 25.83 -21.66
CA ARG A 286 -51.44 25.68 -22.72
C ARG A 286 -52.86 25.98 -22.22
N GLN A 287 -53.20 25.55 -21.01
CA GLN A 287 -54.48 25.87 -20.38
C GLN A 287 -54.63 27.38 -20.22
N LEU A 288 -53.61 28.07 -19.70
CA LEU A 288 -53.62 29.53 -19.55
C LEU A 288 -53.80 30.24 -20.91
N ALA A 289 -53.09 29.79 -21.94
CA ALA A 289 -53.21 30.35 -23.29
C ALA A 289 -54.64 30.18 -23.86
N MET A 290 -55.25 29.01 -23.67
CA MET A 290 -56.62 28.73 -24.11
C MET A 290 -57.64 29.58 -23.34
N THR A 291 -57.48 29.71 -22.02
CA THR A 291 -58.31 30.58 -21.18
C THR A 291 -58.23 32.04 -21.66
N ASN A 292 -57.02 32.54 -21.96
CA ASN A 292 -56.84 33.90 -22.48
C ASN A 292 -57.49 34.11 -23.86
N GLN A 293 -57.45 33.11 -24.74
CA GLN A 293 -58.15 33.14 -26.02
C GLN A 293 -59.67 33.21 -25.83
N ILE A 294 -60.25 32.38 -24.94
CA ILE A 294 -61.68 32.40 -24.64
C ILE A 294 -62.10 33.76 -24.08
N ILE A 295 -61.34 34.33 -23.14
CA ILE A 295 -61.58 35.66 -22.58
C ILE A 295 -61.56 36.73 -23.69
N SER A 296 -60.59 36.65 -24.62
CA SER A 296 -60.50 37.58 -25.75
C SER A 296 -61.72 37.49 -26.68
N VAL A 297 -62.18 36.28 -27.00
CA VAL A 297 -63.39 36.06 -27.82
C VAL A 297 -64.62 36.61 -27.10
N TYR A 298 -64.77 36.34 -25.81
CA TYR A 298 -65.90 36.85 -25.02
C TYR A 298 -65.95 38.38 -24.99
N LYS A 299 -64.79 39.05 -24.82
CA LYS A 299 -64.70 40.51 -24.89
C LYS A 299 -65.14 41.06 -26.25
N LYS A 300 -64.71 40.44 -27.36
CA LYS A 300 -65.14 40.84 -28.71
C LYS A 300 -66.65 40.68 -28.92
N ILE A 301 -67.26 39.62 -28.38
CA ILE A 301 -68.71 39.42 -28.44
C ILE A 301 -69.44 40.53 -27.67
N GLN A 302 -68.98 40.86 -26.47
CA GLN A 302 -69.53 41.96 -25.66
C GLN A 302 -69.43 43.31 -26.38
N GLU A 303 -68.30 43.59 -27.02
CA GLU A 303 -68.11 44.81 -27.84
C GLU A 303 -69.09 44.86 -29.01
N GLN A 304 -69.30 43.75 -29.73
CA GLN A 304 -70.28 43.68 -30.82
C GLN A 304 -71.73 43.83 -30.34
N GLN A 305 -72.08 43.27 -29.18
CA GLN A 305 -73.41 43.44 -28.59
C GLN A 305 -73.68 44.92 -28.23
N ASN A 306 -72.69 45.61 -27.69
CA ASN A 306 -72.81 47.04 -27.37
C ASN A 306 -72.98 47.90 -28.64
N ILE A 307 -72.37 47.50 -29.76
CA ILE A 307 -72.55 48.18 -31.06
C ILE A 307 -73.97 47.96 -31.62
N PHE A 308 -74.56 46.78 -31.42
CA PHE A 308 -75.93 46.48 -31.89
C PHE A 308 -77.04 47.12 -31.04
N CYS A 309 -76.74 47.47 -29.80
CA CYS A 309 -77.68 48.10 -28.87
C CYS A 309 -77.66 49.65 -28.89
N GLN A 310 -76.80 50.26 -29.71
CA GLN A 310 -76.76 51.70 -29.99
C GLN A 310 -77.41 52.01 -31.34
#